data_AF-C5G035-F1
#
_entry.id   AF-C5G035-F1
#
_cell.length_a   1.000
_cell.length_b   1.000
_cell.length_c   1.000
_cell.angle_alpha   90.00
_cell.angle_beta   90.00
_cell.angle_gamma   90.00
#
_symmetry.space_group_name_H-M   'P 1'
#
loop_
_entity.id
_entity.type
_entity.pdbx_description
1 polymer ?
#
loop_
_entity_poly.entity_id
_entity_poly.type
_entity_poly.pdbx_seq_one_letter_code
_entity_poly.pdbx_strand_id
1 'polypeptide(L)'
;MPKFEPNAILRGAQLTLVGDWLMKYSAYRALQNPELFKSEHYRQAALAVCTGIAIHLVVAIPIAAVKLVIWILSWAVDLEGAIWDDKAVGTLDFVSNYVLQIPFFLMALMRYITPTLDNMYAPSIFLFWFMESLRWVDKTYTQKHKEDDPTTLRPMYYDNLRMYSKGGRSPGKKSRFTPFKAFAIRYGKRTGMAIAVYVLSHLPLVGRFVLPCATFYTFNKAVGLGPAAVVFGTGLLLPKKYLLVFLQSYFSSRSLMRELLEPYFSRVKFTPDQKRRWFLDREGVLFGFAVGFYIILRIPILGVLLYGIAEASTAYLVTKITDPPPPPAYSEGFAEGQITWTNKHLFLKLPLDSLDFPTIRAREGKRTP
;
A
#
# COMPACT_ATOMS: atom_id res chain seq x y z
N MET A 1 -14.87 3.67 19.47
CA MET A 1 -14.22 4.86 18.88
C MET A 1 -14.32 4.78 17.37
N PRO A 2 -14.50 5.91 16.65
CA PRO A 2 -14.47 5.91 15.18
C PRO A 2 -13.12 5.36 14.72
N LYS A 3 -13.12 4.35 13.85
CA LYS A 3 -11.88 3.73 13.37
C LYS A 3 -11.22 4.57 12.27
N PHE A 4 -12.03 5.40 11.61
CA PHE A 4 -11.63 6.34 10.58
C PHE A 4 -11.75 7.78 11.09
N GLU A 5 -10.74 8.20 11.85
CA GLU A 5 -10.66 9.56 12.39
C GLU A 5 -9.82 10.45 11.44
N PRO A 6 -10.25 11.69 11.12
CA PRO A 6 -9.48 12.60 10.28
C PRO A 6 -8.04 12.82 10.78
N ASN A 7 -7.85 12.93 12.10
CA ASN A 7 -6.53 13.08 12.71
C ASN A 7 -5.62 11.89 12.44
N ALA A 8 -6.17 10.67 12.43
CA ALA A 8 -5.41 9.46 12.11
C ALA A 8 -4.98 9.47 10.62
N ILE A 9 -5.86 9.90 9.73
CA ILE A 9 -5.54 10.01 8.29
C ILE A 9 -4.45 11.04 8.07
N LEU A 10 -4.60 12.23 8.66
CA LEU A 10 -3.60 13.30 8.57
C LEU A 10 -2.26 12.84 9.12
N ARG A 11 -2.25 12.11 10.25
CA ARG A 11 -1.01 11.54 10.81
C ARG A 11 -0.38 10.50 9.90
N GLY A 12 -1.18 9.62 9.29
CA GLY A 12 -0.69 8.67 8.30
C GLY A 12 -0.10 9.36 7.07
N ALA A 13 -0.74 10.43 6.60
CA ALA A 13 -0.25 11.26 5.49
C ALA A 13 1.00 12.06 5.90
N GLN A 14 1.09 12.53 7.14
CA GLN A 14 2.29 13.21 7.64
C GLN A 14 3.50 12.27 7.66
N LEU A 15 3.28 11.02 8.07
CA LEU A 15 4.30 9.99 8.02
C LEU A 15 4.81 9.74 6.61
N THR A 16 4.01 9.98 5.57
CA THR A 16 4.49 9.95 4.19
C THR A 16 5.09 11.26 3.70
N LEU A 17 4.59 12.42 4.17
CA LEU A 17 4.71 13.66 3.39
C LEU A 17 5.09 14.97 4.12
N VAL A 18 5.44 15.04 5.41
CA VAL A 18 5.81 16.36 5.97
C VAL A 18 7.13 16.85 5.31
N GLY A 19 7.28 17.87 4.44
CA GLY A 19 6.50 18.83 3.63
C GLY A 19 7.61 19.78 3.07
N ASP A 20 7.86 20.00 1.78
CA ASP A 20 7.11 20.86 0.82
C ASP A 20 7.39 20.46 -0.66
N TRP A 21 8.10 19.35 -0.91
CA TRP A 21 8.18 18.72 -2.24
C TRP A 21 8.40 17.21 -2.11
N LEU A 22 7.28 16.47 -2.17
CA LEU A 22 7.06 15.04 -2.41
C LEU A 22 7.81 13.92 -1.64
N MET A 23 8.85 14.15 -0.83
CA MET A 23 9.67 13.00 -0.35
C MET A 23 10.46 13.16 0.97
N LYS A 24 10.11 14.08 1.87
CA LYS A 24 11.10 14.59 2.85
C LYS A 24 11.23 13.88 4.20
N TYR A 25 10.28 13.04 4.65
CA TYR A 25 10.39 12.46 6.02
C TYR A 25 10.57 10.94 6.08
N SER A 26 9.57 10.10 5.82
CA SER A 26 9.82 8.63 5.86
C SER A 26 10.64 8.15 4.68
N ALA A 27 10.37 8.67 3.48
CA ALA A 27 11.09 8.31 2.27
C ALA A 27 12.53 8.81 2.36
N TYR A 28 12.74 10.09 2.73
CA TYR A 28 14.08 10.62 3.00
C TYR A 28 14.81 9.85 4.11
N ARG A 29 14.15 9.54 5.22
CA ARG A 29 14.76 8.78 6.32
C ARG A 29 15.11 7.34 5.90
N ALA A 30 14.25 6.69 5.11
CA ALA A 30 14.57 5.41 4.49
C ALA A 30 15.76 5.54 3.53
N LEU A 31 15.80 6.60 2.71
CA LEU A 31 16.89 6.92 1.78
C LEU A 31 18.17 7.39 2.49
N GLN A 32 18.12 7.82 3.75
CA GLN A 32 19.31 8.11 4.56
C GLN A 32 20.03 6.84 4.99
N ASN A 33 19.48 5.66 4.71
CA ASN A 33 20.17 4.40 4.98
C ASN A 33 21.31 4.20 3.97
N PRO A 34 22.59 4.34 4.38
CA PRO A 34 23.72 4.15 3.48
C PRO A 34 23.84 2.70 3.02
N GLU A 35 23.28 1.76 3.78
CA GLU A 35 23.23 0.35 3.40
C GLU A 35 22.34 0.11 2.19
N LEU A 36 21.37 0.99 1.85
CA LEU A 36 20.58 0.83 0.62
C LEU A 36 21.36 1.17 -0.66
N PHE A 37 22.55 1.78 -0.56
CA PHE A 37 23.36 2.26 -1.68
C PHE A 37 24.71 1.55 -1.86
N LYS A 38 24.92 0.40 -1.21
CA LYS A 38 26.10 -0.46 -1.49
C LYS A 38 25.98 -1.17 -2.85
N SER A 39 27.11 -1.66 -3.36
CA SER A 39 27.27 -2.25 -4.71
C SER A 39 26.28 -3.38 -5.02
N GLU A 40 25.90 -4.21 -4.04
CA GLU A 40 24.89 -5.26 -4.23
C GLU A 40 23.47 -4.71 -4.46
N HIS A 41 23.17 -3.51 -3.95
CA HIS A 41 21.85 -2.88 -4.03
C HIS A 41 21.65 -2.10 -5.32
N TYR A 42 22.72 -1.68 -6.00
CA TYR A 42 22.63 -1.11 -7.34
C TYR A 42 22.08 -2.11 -8.36
N ARG A 43 22.48 -3.39 -8.27
CA ARG A 43 21.94 -4.45 -9.14
C ARG A 43 20.43 -4.62 -8.92
N GLN A 44 20.00 -4.55 -7.67
CA GLN A 44 18.59 -4.61 -7.31
C GLN A 44 17.84 -3.37 -7.82
N ALA A 45 18.32 -2.16 -7.54
CA ALA A 45 17.72 -0.93 -8.03
C ALA A 45 17.63 -0.89 -9.57
N ALA A 46 18.68 -1.33 -10.28
CA ALA A 46 18.68 -1.46 -11.73
C ALA A 46 17.63 -2.46 -12.21
N LEU A 47 17.51 -3.63 -11.56
CA LEU A 47 16.47 -4.63 -11.88
C LEU A 47 15.06 -4.07 -11.64
N ALA A 48 14.86 -3.28 -10.58
CA ALA A 48 13.60 -2.59 -10.32
C ALA A 48 13.26 -1.57 -11.41
N VAL A 49 14.23 -0.78 -11.87
CA VAL A 49 14.06 0.16 -13.00
C VAL A 49 13.73 -0.59 -14.29
N CYS A 50 14.49 -1.63 -14.64
CA CYS A 50 14.22 -2.47 -15.80
C CYS A 50 12.81 -3.10 -15.75
N THR A 51 12.39 -3.55 -14.57
CA THR A 51 11.04 -4.08 -14.34
C THR A 51 9.98 -2.99 -14.55
N GLY A 52 10.21 -1.77 -14.05
CA GLY A 52 9.32 -0.63 -14.28
C GLY A 52 9.16 -0.28 -15.75
N ILE A 53 10.27 -0.25 -16.49
CA ILE A 53 10.27 -0.05 -17.95
C ILE A 53 9.51 -1.17 -18.65
N ALA A 54 9.74 -2.44 -18.28
CA ALA A 54 9.05 -3.58 -18.87
C ALA A 54 7.53 -3.51 -18.63
N ILE A 55 7.10 -3.20 -17.41
CA ILE A 55 5.67 -2.99 -17.07
C ILE A 55 5.08 -1.86 -17.90
N HIS A 56 5.80 -0.74 -18.02
CA HIS A 56 5.36 0.40 -18.82
C HIS A 56 5.21 0.04 -20.30
N LEU A 57 6.16 -0.70 -20.88
CA LEU A 57 6.10 -1.17 -22.26
C LEU A 57 4.92 -2.13 -22.48
N VAL A 58 4.69 -3.08 -21.57
CA VAL A 58 3.55 -4.00 -21.65
C VAL A 58 2.21 -3.26 -21.68
N VAL A 59 2.09 -2.15 -20.93
CA VAL A 59 0.88 -1.33 -20.93
C VAL A 59 0.81 -0.42 -22.16
N ALA A 60 1.94 0.14 -22.59
CA ALA A 60 2.00 1.09 -23.70
C ALA A 60 1.85 0.43 -25.08
N ILE A 61 2.33 -0.80 -25.27
CA ILE A 61 2.30 -1.51 -26.57
C ILE A 61 0.86 -1.67 -27.08
N PRO A 62 -0.13 -2.17 -26.29
CA PRO A 62 -1.51 -2.24 -26.75
C PRO A 62 -2.12 -0.88 -27.11
N ILE A 63 -1.80 0.16 -26.32
CA ILE A 63 -2.28 1.53 -26.57
C ILE A 63 -1.69 2.06 -27.89
N ALA A 64 -0.39 1.86 -28.10
CA ALA A 64 0.31 2.26 -29.32
C ALA A 64 -0.18 1.47 -30.55
N ALA A 65 -0.48 0.17 -30.38
CA ALA A 65 -1.05 -0.65 -31.45
C ALA A 65 -2.44 -0.16 -31.87
N VAL A 66 -3.31 0.19 -30.91
CA VAL A 66 -4.63 0.79 -31.21
C VAL A 66 -4.46 2.13 -31.94
N LYS A 67 -3.53 2.99 -31.50
CA LYS A 67 -3.20 4.24 -32.19
C LYS A 67 -2.73 4.00 -33.62
N LEU A 68 -1.85 3.02 -33.83
CA LEU A 68 -1.35 2.67 -35.16
C LEU A 68 -2.47 2.17 -36.07
N VAL A 69 -3.38 1.34 -35.56
CA VAL A 69 -4.54 0.85 -36.32
C VAL A 69 -5.48 2.00 -36.70
N ILE A 70 -5.78 2.91 -35.77
CA ILE A 70 -6.59 4.11 -36.05
C ILE A 70 -5.90 4.99 -37.10
N TRP A 71 -4.59 5.18 -36.97
CA TRP A 71 -3.79 5.95 -37.93
C TRP A 71 -3.82 5.34 -39.34
N ILE A 72 -3.69 4.01 -39.47
CA ILE A 72 -3.82 3.30 -40.76
C ILE A 72 -5.24 3.44 -41.32
N LEU A 73 -6.27 3.32 -40.48
CA LEU A 73 -7.67 3.49 -40.88
C LEU A 73 -7.96 4.92 -41.38
N SER A 74 -7.25 5.93 -40.86
CA SER A 74 -7.35 7.32 -41.31
C SER A 74 -6.89 7.55 -42.74
N TRP A 75 -6.14 6.62 -43.32
CA TRP A 75 -5.75 6.70 -44.74
C TRP A 75 -6.83 6.12 -45.65
N ALA A 76 -7.71 5.26 -45.12
CA ALA A 76 -8.76 4.60 -45.88
C ALA A 76 -10.14 5.27 -45.73
N VAL A 77 -10.36 6.00 -44.62
CA VAL A 77 -11.61 6.70 -44.32
C VAL A 77 -11.29 8.15 -44.00
N ASP A 78 -12.02 9.07 -44.63
CA ASP A 78 -11.87 10.51 -44.39
C ASP A 78 -12.33 10.85 -42.96
N LEU A 79 -11.36 10.97 -42.06
CA LEU A 79 -11.54 11.18 -40.62
C LEU A 79 -11.37 12.65 -40.23
N GLU A 80 -11.39 13.60 -41.19
CA GLU A 80 -11.23 15.05 -40.93
C GLU A 80 -12.27 15.63 -39.95
N GLY A 81 -13.36 14.92 -39.64
CA GLY A 81 -14.34 15.26 -38.60
C GLY A 81 -14.26 14.43 -37.30
N ALA A 82 -13.30 13.52 -37.16
CA ALA A 82 -13.34 12.47 -36.16
C ALA A 82 -12.72 12.86 -34.81
N ILE A 83 -13.54 13.48 -33.95
CA ILE A 83 -13.32 13.66 -32.50
C ILE A 83 -13.14 12.32 -31.74
N TRP A 84 -13.10 11.19 -32.45
CA TRP A 84 -13.09 9.84 -31.91
C TRP A 84 -11.69 9.35 -31.54
N ASP A 85 -10.62 9.78 -32.23
CA ASP A 85 -9.26 9.31 -31.96
C ASP A 85 -8.80 9.73 -30.55
N ASP A 86 -8.79 11.03 -30.27
CA ASP A 86 -8.41 11.57 -28.95
C ASP A 86 -9.31 11.07 -27.81
N LYS A 87 -10.61 10.91 -28.07
CA LYS A 87 -11.56 10.39 -27.06
C LYS A 87 -11.38 8.91 -26.82
N ALA A 88 -11.12 8.10 -27.85
CA ALA A 88 -10.92 6.66 -27.70
C ALA A 88 -9.61 6.38 -26.96
N VAL A 89 -8.51 7.02 -27.39
CA VAL A 89 -7.21 6.92 -26.73
C VAL A 89 -7.30 7.38 -25.27
N GLY A 90 -7.91 8.54 -25.02
CA GLY A 90 -8.07 9.07 -23.66
C GLY A 90 -8.95 8.18 -22.77
N THR A 91 -9.97 7.54 -23.33
CA THR A 91 -10.81 6.58 -22.59
C THR A 91 -10.04 5.28 -22.30
N LEU A 92 -9.23 4.79 -23.23
CA LEU A 92 -8.43 3.57 -23.06
C LEU A 92 -7.34 3.79 -22.01
N ASP A 93 -6.67 4.94 -22.04
CA ASP A 93 -5.69 5.32 -21.02
C ASP A 93 -6.35 5.48 -19.64
N PHE A 94 -7.52 6.12 -19.57
CA PHE A 94 -8.29 6.23 -18.33
C PHE A 94 -8.72 4.86 -17.79
N VAL A 95 -9.23 3.97 -18.65
CA VAL A 95 -9.65 2.62 -18.25
C VAL A 95 -8.44 1.82 -17.79
N SER A 96 -7.32 1.85 -18.52
CA SER A 96 -6.09 1.15 -18.17
C SER A 96 -5.53 1.59 -16.81
N ASN A 97 -5.41 2.91 -16.59
CA ASN A 97 -4.75 3.46 -15.41
C ASN A 97 -5.67 3.55 -14.18
N TYR A 98 -6.95 3.85 -14.36
CA TYR A 98 -7.87 4.11 -13.23
C TYR A 98 -8.83 2.95 -12.96
N VAL A 99 -9.39 2.32 -14.00
CA VAL A 99 -10.38 1.24 -13.84
C VAL A 99 -9.69 -0.11 -13.63
N LEU A 100 -8.76 -0.45 -14.53
CA LEU A 100 -8.04 -1.72 -14.56
C LEU A 100 -6.78 -1.70 -13.71
N GLN A 101 -6.18 -0.52 -13.48
CA GLN A 101 -4.95 -0.31 -12.69
C GLN A 101 -3.83 -1.27 -13.09
N ILE A 102 -3.64 -1.44 -14.40
CA ILE A 102 -2.70 -2.42 -14.96
C ILE A 102 -1.28 -2.26 -14.40
N PRO A 103 -0.71 -1.05 -14.26
CA PRO A 103 0.63 -0.90 -13.70
C PRO A 103 0.73 -1.44 -12.26
N PHE A 104 -0.26 -1.13 -11.41
CA PHE A 104 -0.28 -1.60 -10.03
C PHE A 104 -0.49 -3.11 -9.95
N PHE A 105 -1.36 -3.67 -10.79
CA PHE A 105 -1.54 -5.12 -10.92
C PHE A 105 -0.22 -5.82 -11.25
N LEU A 106 0.48 -5.34 -12.26
CA LEU A 106 1.73 -5.93 -12.71
C LEU A 106 2.83 -5.80 -11.65
N MET A 107 2.91 -4.68 -10.94
CA MET A 107 3.82 -4.52 -9.80
C MET A 107 3.55 -5.54 -8.69
N ALA A 108 2.28 -5.68 -8.27
CA ALA A 108 1.91 -6.67 -7.26
C ALA A 108 2.10 -8.11 -7.76
N LEU A 109 1.91 -8.35 -9.06
CA LEU A 109 2.11 -9.65 -9.70
C LEU A 109 3.60 -10.07 -9.68
N MET A 110 4.53 -9.14 -9.89
CA MET A 110 5.97 -9.44 -9.86
C MET A 110 6.40 -10.10 -8.56
N ARG A 111 5.80 -9.72 -7.43
CA ARG A 111 6.06 -10.35 -6.13
C ARG A 111 5.76 -11.86 -6.09
N TYR A 112 4.80 -12.33 -6.88
CA TYR A 112 4.42 -13.75 -6.94
C TYR A 112 5.16 -14.52 -8.03
N ILE A 113 5.71 -13.83 -9.04
CA ILE A 113 6.47 -14.43 -10.15
C ILE A 113 7.96 -14.56 -9.79
N THR A 114 8.57 -13.56 -9.13
CA THR A 114 9.99 -13.61 -8.75
C THR A 114 10.40 -14.62 -7.65
N PRO A 115 9.54 -15.10 -6.71
CA PRO A 115 9.97 -16.02 -5.66
C PRO A 115 10.28 -17.42 -6.21
N THR A 116 10.06 -17.68 -7.51
CA THR A 116 10.35 -18.98 -8.15
C THR A 116 11.74 -19.10 -8.75
N LEU A 117 12.48 -18.01 -8.91
CA LEU A 117 13.83 -18.04 -9.51
C LEU A 117 14.96 -18.10 -8.47
N ASP A 118 14.74 -17.51 -7.28
CA ASP A 118 15.77 -17.42 -6.25
C ASP A 118 15.39 -18.23 -5.00
N ASN A 119 15.31 -19.55 -5.15
CA ASN A 119 15.34 -20.39 -3.96
C ASN A 119 16.70 -20.25 -3.28
N MET A 120 16.64 -19.93 -1.99
CA MET A 120 17.63 -20.16 -0.94
C MET A 120 18.52 -18.99 -0.49
N TYR A 121 18.75 -17.91 -1.25
CA TYR A 121 19.60 -16.80 -0.77
C TYR A 121 19.16 -15.37 -1.12
N ALA A 122 18.42 -15.12 -2.21
CA ALA A 122 17.97 -13.76 -2.54
C ALA A 122 16.52 -13.53 -2.05
N PRO A 123 16.30 -12.77 -0.97
CA PRO A 123 14.96 -12.29 -0.65
C PRO A 123 14.42 -11.47 -1.85
N SER A 124 13.14 -11.66 -2.20
CA SER A 124 12.42 -10.78 -3.13
C SER A 124 12.85 -9.34 -2.89
N ILE A 125 13.22 -8.62 -3.96
CA ILE A 125 13.80 -7.28 -3.90
C ILE A 125 13.04 -6.36 -2.91
N PHE A 126 11.72 -6.41 -2.91
CA PHE A 126 10.86 -5.61 -2.03
C PHE A 126 10.97 -6.01 -0.54
N LEU A 127 11.11 -7.31 -0.27
CA LEU A 127 11.29 -7.82 1.08
C LEU A 127 12.65 -7.45 1.66
N PHE A 128 13.69 -7.43 0.82
CA PHE A 128 15.03 -7.00 1.22
C PHE A 128 14.98 -5.56 1.73
N TRP A 129 14.37 -4.66 0.95
CA TRP A 129 14.24 -3.24 1.29
C TRP A 129 13.47 -3.01 2.60
N PHE A 130 12.41 -3.79 2.83
CA PHE A 130 11.68 -3.76 4.09
C PHE A 130 12.58 -4.14 5.28
N MET A 131 13.36 -5.22 5.19
CA MET A 131 14.20 -5.69 6.31
C MET A 131 15.43 -4.83 6.55
N GLU A 132 16.05 -4.33 5.50
CA GLU A 132 17.20 -3.44 5.63
C GLU A 132 16.80 -2.08 6.22
N SER A 133 15.66 -1.54 5.79
CA SER A 133 15.09 -0.34 6.42
C SER A 133 14.79 -0.56 7.90
N LEU A 134 14.20 -1.70 8.24
CA LEU A 134 13.86 -2.04 9.62
C LEU A 134 15.11 -2.17 10.51
N ARG A 135 16.19 -2.75 9.98
CA ARG A 135 17.51 -2.80 10.64
C ARG A 135 18.07 -1.41 10.91
N TRP A 136 17.98 -0.53 9.91
CA TRP A 136 18.46 0.84 10.05
C TRP A 136 17.66 1.64 11.08
N VAL A 137 16.33 1.46 11.12
CA VAL A 137 15.46 2.09 12.13
C VAL A 137 15.88 1.68 13.55
N ASP A 138 16.18 0.40 13.79
CA ASP A 138 16.64 -0.07 15.10
C ASP A 138 18.04 0.48 15.45
N LYS A 139 18.95 0.57 14.46
CA LYS A 139 20.27 1.19 14.64
C LYS A 139 20.17 2.68 14.98
N THR A 140 19.31 3.43 14.30
CA THR A 140 19.10 4.85 14.60
C THR A 140 18.41 5.04 15.95
N TYR A 141 17.48 4.15 16.31
CA TYR A 141 16.81 4.18 17.60
C TYR A 141 17.79 3.97 18.75
N THR A 142 18.62 2.93 18.69
CA THR A 142 19.69 2.67 19.68
C THR A 142 20.69 3.81 19.75
N GLN A 143 21.06 4.42 18.63
CA GLN A 143 21.95 5.57 18.61
C GLN A 143 21.36 6.81 19.29
N LYS A 144 20.07 7.06 19.09
CA LYS A 144 19.36 8.21 19.68
C LYS A 144 19.15 8.07 21.19
N HIS A 145 19.04 6.84 21.70
CA HIS A 145 18.78 6.55 23.11
C HIS A 145 19.98 5.90 23.81
N LYS A 146 21.21 6.21 23.37
CA LYS A 146 22.44 5.67 23.98
C LYS A 146 22.63 6.09 25.43
N GLU A 147 22.10 7.25 25.79
CA GLU A 147 22.23 7.86 27.12
C GLU A 147 21.03 7.54 28.03
N ASP A 148 20.00 6.89 27.48
CA ASP A 148 18.81 6.49 28.22
C ASP A 148 19.02 5.13 28.92
N ASP A 149 18.25 4.88 29.98
CA ASP A 149 18.33 3.63 30.74
C ASP A 149 18.00 2.42 29.84
N PRO A 150 18.93 1.45 29.68
CA PRO A 150 18.74 0.25 28.88
C PRO A 150 17.48 -0.55 29.22
N THR A 151 17.00 -0.48 30.47
CA THR A 151 15.81 -1.21 30.93
C THR A 151 14.49 -0.60 30.42
N THR A 152 14.53 0.67 30.01
CA THR A 152 13.36 1.40 29.50
C THR A 152 13.26 1.35 27.97
N LEU A 153 14.30 0.86 27.28
CA LEU A 153 14.36 0.79 25.83
C LEU A 153 13.39 -0.25 25.26
N ARG A 154 12.77 0.08 24.12
CA ARG A 154 11.94 -0.90 23.41
C ARG A 154 12.81 -2.04 22.84
N PRO A 155 12.31 -3.28 22.79
CA PRO A 155 12.97 -4.37 22.08
C PRO A 155 13.17 -4.09 20.59
N MET A 156 14.22 -4.65 20.00
CA MET A 156 14.53 -4.51 18.56
C MET A 156 13.49 -5.24 17.70
N TYR A 157 13.06 -4.62 16.60
CA TYR A 157 12.15 -5.26 15.65
C TYR A 157 12.91 -6.24 14.76
N TYR A 158 14.09 -5.86 14.25
CA TYR A 158 14.83 -6.60 13.23
C TYR A 158 15.28 -7.95 13.75
N ASP A 159 15.90 -7.96 14.93
CA ASP A 159 16.46 -9.16 15.53
C ASP A 159 15.38 -10.19 15.85
N ASN A 160 14.20 -9.74 16.27
CA ASN A 160 13.07 -10.64 16.51
C ASN A 160 12.44 -11.09 15.18
N LEU A 161 12.14 -10.18 14.24
CA LEU A 161 11.51 -10.50 12.96
C LEU A 161 12.32 -11.45 12.08
N ARG A 162 13.66 -11.37 12.11
CA ARG A 162 14.51 -12.31 11.34
C ARG A 162 14.43 -13.75 11.88
N MET A 163 14.13 -13.94 13.17
CA MET A 163 14.00 -15.26 13.79
C MET A 163 12.69 -15.95 13.40
N TYR A 164 11.67 -15.19 12.99
CA TYR A 164 10.45 -15.77 12.43
C TYR A 164 10.75 -16.35 11.05
N SER A 165 10.87 -17.69 10.98
CA SER A 165 11.03 -18.40 9.72
C SER A 165 9.91 -18.05 8.74
N LYS A 166 10.27 -17.89 7.45
CA LYS A 166 9.31 -17.73 6.34
C LYS A 166 8.52 -19.02 6.18
N GLY A 167 7.46 -19.14 6.96
CA GLY A 167 6.54 -20.27 6.91
C GLY A 167 6.95 -21.38 7.87
N GLY A 168 6.10 -21.64 8.85
CA GLY A 168 5.83 -23.01 9.24
C GLY A 168 5.33 -23.76 8.00
N ARG A 169 6.24 -24.36 7.24
CA ARG A 169 5.92 -25.40 6.27
C ARG A 169 5.47 -26.61 7.08
N SER A 170 4.16 -26.84 7.20
CA SER A 170 3.70 -28.23 7.28
C SER A 170 4.14 -28.93 5.99
N PRO A 171 4.70 -30.14 6.07
CA PRO A 171 5.10 -30.92 4.89
C PRO A 171 3.82 -31.43 4.22
N GLY A 172 3.21 -30.61 3.38
CA GLY A 172 2.00 -30.95 2.66
C GLY A 172 1.94 -30.18 1.36
N LYS A 173 2.02 -30.90 0.23
CA LYS A 173 1.89 -30.43 -1.16
C LYS A 173 0.78 -29.38 -1.30
N LYS A 174 1.09 -28.09 -1.19
CA LYS A 174 0.20 -27.02 -1.70
C LYS A 174 0.77 -26.54 -3.03
N SER A 175 -0.07 -26.65 -4.06
CA SER A 175 0.28 -26.35 -5.45
C SER A 175 0.88 -24.95 -5.60
N ARG A 176 1.94 -24.86 -6.41
CA ARG A 176 2.73 -23.64 -6.71
C ARG A 176 1.87 -22.46 -7.18
N PHE A 177 0.67 -22.73 -7.70
CA PHE A 177 -0.25 -21.72 -8.24
C PHE A 177 -1.33 -21.22 -7.27
N THR A 178 -1.43 -21.77 -6.05
CA THR A 178 -2.49 -21.38 -5.11
C THR A 178 -2.43 -19.90 -4.69
N PRO A 179 -1.26 -19.30 -4.38
CA PRO A 179 -1.17 -17.88 -4.03
C PRO A 179 -1.50 -16.96 -5.20
N PHE A 180 -1.03 -17.31 -6.41
CA PHE A 180 -1.31 -16.58 -7.65
C PHE A 180 -2.80 -16.59 -7.99
N LYS A 181 -3.45 -17.77 -7.98
CA LYS A 181 -4.90 -17.89 -8.22
C LYS A 181 -5.69 -17.05 -7.22
N ALA A 182 -5.30 -17.07 -5.94
CA ALA A 182 -5.96 -16.29 -4.91
C ALA A 182 -5.80 -14.77 -5.15
N PHE A 183 -4.63 -14.31 -5.59
CA PHE A 183 -4.41 -12.91 -5.99
C PHE A 183 -5.26 -12.53 -7.22
N ALA A 184 -5.19 -13.32 -8.29
CA ALA A 184 -5.93 -13.08 -9.53
C ALA A 184 -7.45 -13.04 -9.31
N ILE A 185 -8.01 -13.95 -8.52
CA ILE A 185 -9.45 -13.96 -8.18
C ILE A 185 -9.84 -12.70 -7.39
N ARG A 186 -9.04 -12.29 -6.41
CA ARG A 186 -9.32 -11.07 -5.62
C ARG A 186 -9.25 -9.82 -6.49
N TYR A 187 -8.27 -9.76 -7.38
CA TYR A 187 -8.11 -8.66 -8.31
C TYR A 187 -9.27 -8.62 -9.30
N GLY A 188 -9.56 -9.74 -9.98
CA GLY A 188 -10.64 -9.87 -10.94
C GLY A 188 -12.02 -9.54 -10.37
N LYS A 189 -12.34 -9.97 -9.14
CA LYS A 189 -13.59 -9.58 -8.46
C LYS A 189 -13.71 -8.06 -8.27
N ARG A 190 -12.61 -7.38 -7.92
CA ARG A 190 -12.60 -5.93 -7.72
C ARG A 190 -12.67 -5.17 -9.03
N THR A 191 -11.88 -5.58 -10.01
CA THR A 191 -11.88 -4.99 -11.35
C THR A 191 -13.23 -5.19 -12.03
N GLY A 192 -13.83 -6.38 -11.90
CA GLY A 192 -15.19 -6.65 -12.40
C GLY A 192 -16.24 -5.75 -11.75
N MET A 193 -16.16 -5.52 -10.43
CA MET A 193 -17.04 -4.57 -9.75
C MET A 193 -16.84 -3.12 -10.24
N ALA A 194 -15.59 -2.70 -10.46
CA ALA A 194 -15.29 -1.38 -10.99
C ALA A 194 -15.80 -1.19 -12.43
N ILE A 195 -15.64 -2.20 -13.29
CA ILE A 195 -16.19 -2.22 -14.65
C ILE A 195 -17.71 -2.18 -14.61
N ALA A 196 -18.35 -2.98 -13.76
CA ALA A 196 -19.80 -2.99 -13.61
C ALA A 196 -20.33 -1.60 -13.19
N VAL A 197 -19.70 -0.98 -12.19
CA VAL A 197 -20.03 0.38 -11.75
C VAL A 197 -19.82 1.39 -12.89
N TYR A 198 -18.73 1.27 -13.66
CA TYR A 198 -18.46 2.14 -14.80
C TYR A 198 -19.52 2.00 -15.91
N VAL A 199 -19.87 0.77 -16.31
CA VAL A 199 -20.90 0.49 -17.33
C VAL A 199 -22.28 0.99 -16.86
N LEU A 200 -22.67 0.67 -15.62
CA LEU A 200 -23.93 1.12 -15.04
C LEU A 200 -24.00 2.65 -14.94
N SER A 201 -22.87 3.33 -14.74
CA SER A 201 -22.82 4.80 -14.71
C SER A 201 -23.15 5.47 -16.05
N HIS A 202 -23.10 4.74 -17.17
CA HIS A 202 -23.45 5.24 -18.50
C HIS A 202 -24.94 5.11 -18.84
N LEU A 203 -25.74 4.48 -17.98
CA LEU A 203 -27.19 4.40 -18.18
C LEU A 203 -27.85 5.78 -18.10
N PRO A 204 -28.74 6.15 -19.04
CA PRO A 204 -29.25 7.51 -19.20
C PRO A 204 -30.11 8.01 -18.01
N LEU A 205 -30.73 7.10 -17.26
CA LEU A 205 -31.63 7.43 -16.14
C LEU A 205 -30.99 7.17 -14.77
N VAL A 206 -30.39 5.99 -14.59
CA VAL A 206 -29.84 5.56 -13.29
C VAL A 206 -28.38 5.97 -13.12
N GLY A 207 -27.65 6.19 -14.22
CA GLY A 207 -26.19 6.33 -14.23
C GLY A 207 -25.65 7.51 -13.43
N ARG A 208 -26.44 8.58 -13.25
CA ARG A 208 -26.08 9.71 -12.38
C ARG A 208 -26.00 9.33 -10.90
N PHE A 209 -26.80 8.36 -10.45
CA PHE A 209 -26.86 7.92 -9.05
C PHE A 209 -25.92 6.75 -8.75
N VAL A 210 -25.54 5.95 -9.75
CA VAL A 210 -24.71 4.75 -9.56
C VAL A 210 -23.40 5.06 -8.83
N LEU A 211 -22.65 6.07 -9.29
CA LEU A 211 -21.34 6.41 -8.71
C LEU A 211 -21.45 7.03 -7.30
N PRO A 212 -22.35 8.00 -7.05
CA PRO A 212 -22.62 8.48 -5.70
C PRO A 212 -23.07 7.34 -4.77
N CYS A 213 -24.03 6.49 -5.18
CA CYS A 213 -24.54 5.39 -4.37
C CYS A 213 -23.45 4.36 -4.07
N ALA A 214 -22.63 4.00 -5.07
CA ALA A 214 -21.50 3.09 -4.87
C ALA A 214 -20.46 3.67 -3.90
N THR A 215 -20.17 4.97 -4.02
CA THR A 215 -19.26 5.69 -3.12
C THR A 215 -19.82 5.74 -1.70
N PHE A 216 -21.10 6.06 -1.54
CA PHE A 216 -21.78 6.05 -0.24
C PHE A 216 -21.75 4.67 0.40
N TYR A 217 -22.16 3.62 -0.33
CA TYR A 217 -22.21 2.25 0.18
C TYR A 217 -20.84 1.78 0.67
N THR A 218 -19.78 2.12 -0.06
CA THR A 218 -18.41 1.70 0.26
C THR A 218 -17.77 2.53 1.37
N PHE A 219 -18.04 3.84 1.40
CA PHE A 219 -17.42 4.77 2.35
C PHE A 219 -18.16 4.86 3.69
N ASN A 220 -19.48 4.66 3.70
CA ASN A 220 -20.31 4.67 4.92
C ASN A 220 -19.80 3.65 5.96
N LYS A 221 -19.38 2.47 5.51
CA LYS A 221 -18.84 1.44 6.42
C LYS A 221 -17.54 1.85 7.12
N ALA A 222 -16.77 2.76 6.52
CA ALA A 222 -15.50 3.22 7.07
C ALA A 222 -15.69 4.46 7.95
N VAL A 223 -16.47 5.44 7.49
CA VAL A 223 -16.52 6.80 8.08
C VAL A 223 -17.82 7.10 8.83
N GLY A 224 -18.81 6.23 8.70
CA GLY A 224 -20.15 6.43 9.26
C GLY A 224 -21.03 7.30 8.37
N LEU A 225 -22.29 7.45 8.81
CA LEU A 225 -23.38 7.97 7.99
C LEU A 225 -23.22 9.45 7.63
N GLY A 226 -22.76 10.28 8.58
CA GLY A 226 -22.64 11.73 8.39
C GLY A 226 -21.66 12.12 7.28
N PRO A 227 -20.37 11.80 7.40
CA PRO A 227 -19.39 12.13 6.36
C PRO A 227 -19.69 11.44 5.02
N ALA A 228 -20.25 10.23 5.05
CA ALA A 228 -20.67 9.55 3.83
C ALA A 228 -21.81 10.29 3.11
N ALA A 229 -22.79 10.82 3.85
CA ALA A 229 -23.88 11.62 3.27
C ALA A 229 -23.35 12.90 2.62
N VAL A 230 -22.33 13.55 3.20
CA VAL A 230 -21.66 14.72 2.60
C VAL A 230 -20.95 14.35 1.29
N VAL A 231 -20.21 13.24 1.26
CA VAL A 231 -19.55 12.74 0.04
C VAL A 231 -20.58 12.35 -1.02
N PHE A 232 -21.70 11.77 -0.62
CA PHE A 232 -22.81 11.45 -1.52
C PHE A 232 -23.46 12.71 -2.12
N GLY A 233 -23.80 13.68 -1.27
CA GLY A 233 -24.44 14.94 -1.67
C GLY A 233 -23.55 15.76 -2.60
N THR A 234 -22.27 15.91 -2.27
CA THR A 234 -21.29 16.57 -3.16
C THR A 234 -21.06 15.75 -4.43
N GLY A 235 -21.09 14.42 -4.34
CA GLY A 235 -21.00 13.51 -5.48
C GLY A 235 -22.10 13.68 -6.53
N LEU A 236 -23.30 14.14 -6.15
CA LEU A 236 -24.39 14.40 -7.12
C LEU A 236 -24.12 15.61 -8.04
N LEU A 237 -23.22 16.50 -7.62
CA LEU A 237 -22.80 17.70 -8.35
C LEU A 237 -21.48 17.47 -9.09
N LEU A 238 -20.64 16.55 -8.62
CA LEU A 238 -19.33 16.29 -9.19
C LEU A 238 -19.40 15.47 -10.50
N PRO A 239 -18.53 15.77 -11.48
CA PRO A 239 -18.39 14.94 -12.67
C PRO A 239 -18.03 13.49 -12.33
N LYS A 240 -18.65 12.53 -13.06
CA LYS A 240 -18.47 11.07 -12.89
C LYS A 240 -17.01 10.63 -12.77
N LYS A 241 -16.11 11.29 -13.53
CA LYS A 241 -14.67 11.00 -13.55
C LYS A 241 -14.05 11.15 -12.16
N TYR A 242 -14.35 12.21 -11.42
CA TYR A 242 -13.76 12.46 -10.09
C TYR A 242 -14.24 11.45 -9.05
N LEU A 243 -15.52 11.05 -9.10
CA LEU A 243 -16.04 10.00 -8.22
C LEU A 243 -15.36 8.65 -8.46
N LEU A 244 -15.15 8.31 -9.74
CA LEU A 244 -14.45 7.08 -10.09
C LEU A 244 -12.99 7.12 -9.63
N VAL A 245 -12.30 8.25 -9.85
CA VAL A 245 -10.93 8.46 -9.38
C VAL A 245 -10.85 8.36 -7.86
N PHE A 246 -11.79 8.96 -7.13
CA PHE A 246 -11.87 8.90 -5.68
C PHE A 246 -12.07 7.46 -5.18
N LEU A 247 -13.09 6.77 -5.69
CA LEU A 247 -13.41 5.39 -5.32
C LEU A 247 -12.24 4.46 -5.62
N GLN A 248 -11.58 4.66 -6.75
CA GLN A 248 -10.44 3.85 -7.13
C GLN A 248 -9.22 4.15 -6.30
N SER A 249 -8.93 5.41 -6.01
CA SER A 249 -7.86 5.79 -5.08
C SER A 249 -8.07 5.16 -3.70
N TYR A 250 -9.33 5.10 -3.24
CA TYR A 250 -9.70 4.43 -1.99
C TYR A 250 -9.44 2.91 -2.01
N PHE A 251 -9.84 2.21 -3.08
CA PHE A 251 -9.57 0.78 -3.18
C PHE A 251 -8.10 0.46 -3.42
N SER A 252 -7.40 1.25 -4.23
CA SER A 252 -5.98 1.08 -4.51
C SER A 252 -5.14 1.29 -3.27
N SER A 253 -5.38 2.36 -2.50
CA SER A 253 -4.59 2.63 -1.28
C SER A 253 -4.75 1.49 -0.27
N ARG A 254 -5.96 0.97 -0.08
CA ARG A 254 -6.22 -0.21 0.77
C ARG A 254 -5.55 -1.48 0.26
N SER A 255 -5.39 -1.61 -1.05
CA SER A 255 -4.72 -2.76 -1.68
C SER A 255 -3.23 -2.65 -1.52
N LEU A 256 -2.67 -1.49 -1.87
CA LEU A 256 -1.27 -1.13 -1.68
C LEU A 256 -0.86 -1.39 -0.23
N MET A 257 -1.65 -0.95 0.75
CA MET A 257 -1.27 -1.14 2.14
C MET A 257 -1.22 -2.60 2.58
N ARG A 258 -2.08 -3.45 2.02
CA ARG A 258 -2.05 -4.89 2.29
C ARG A 258 -0.79 -5.51 1.71
N GLU A 259 -0.38 -5.08 0.52
CA GLU A 259 0.85 -5.54 -0.11
C GLU A 259 2.09 -5.08 0.66
N LEU A 260 2.16 -3.79 1.01
CA LEU A 260 3.28 -3.20 1.76
C LEU A 260 3.46 -3.81 3.16
N LEU A 261 2.39 -4.28 3.80
CA LEU A 261 2.46 -4.91 5.14
C LEU A 261 2.63 -6.43 5.10
N GLU A 262 2.52 -7.05 3.94
CA GLU A 262 2.66 -8.49 3.81
C GLU A 262 4.05 -9.02 4.24
N PRO A 263 5.19 -8.29 4.08
CA PRO A 263 6.46 -8.66 4.71
C PRO A 263 6.37 -8.89 6.22
N TYR A 264 5.56 -8.11 6.92
CA TYR A 264 5.31 -8.25 8.36
C TYR A 264 4.37 -9.42 8.65
N PHE A 265 3.22 -9.49 7.96
CA PHE A 265 2.20 -10.53 8.18
C PHE A 265 2.60 -11.93 7.73
N SER A 266 3.58 -12.06 6.83
CA SER A 266 4.13 -13.36 6.44
C SER A 266 5.06 -13.96 7.50
N ARG A 267 5.56 -13.14 8.44
CA ARG A 267 6.43 -13.56 9.54
C ARG A 267 5.65 -13.79 10.83
N VAL A 268 4.83 -12.81 11.22
CA VAL A 268 3.99 -12.91 12.41
C VAL A 268 2.72 -13.69 12.08
N LYS A 269 2.43 -14.76 12.83
CA LYS A 269 1.30 -15.67 12.56
C LYS A 269 -0.04 -15.04 12.98
N PHE A 270 -0.67 -14.30 12.07
CA PHE A 270 -2.04 -13.81 12.24
C PHE A 270 -3.05 -14.76 11.57
N THR A 271 -4.18 -15.02 12.23
CA THR A 271 -5.34 -15.63 11.54
C THR A 271 -6.00 -14.61 10.59
N PRO A 272 -6.76 -15.07 9.56
CA PRO A 272 -7.44 -14.15 8.65
C PRO A 272 -8.36 -13.14 9.35
N ASP A 273 -9.04 -13.57 10.42
CA ASP A 273 -9.93 -12.72 11.20
C ASP A 273 -9.16 -11.71 12.06
N GLN A 274 -8.06 -12.13 12.69
CA GLN A 274 -7.19 -11.23 13.44
C GLN A 274 -6.58 -10.16 12.51
N LYS A 275 -6.08 -10.57 11.34
CA LYS A 275 -5.56 -9.64 10.31
C LYS A 275 -6.63 -8.64 9.89
N ARG A 276 -7.87 -9.11 9.62
CA ARG A 276 -8.99 -8.22 9.27
C ARG A 276 -9.27 -7.19 10.37
N ARG A 277 -9.34 -7.60 11.63
CA ARG A 277 -9.59 -6.70 12.76
C ARG A 277 -8.44 -5.71 12.96
N TRP A 278 -7.19 -6.16 12.82
CA TRP A 278 -6.00 -5.32 12.90
C TRP A 278 -6.02 -4.18 11.85
N PHE A 279 -6.39 -4.50 10.60
CA PHE A 279 -6.51 -3.50 9.52
C PHE A 279 -7.64 -2.52 9.79
N LEU A 280 -8.77 -3.00 10.33
CA LEU A 280 -9.89 -2.14 10.68
C LEU A 280 -9.54 -1.17 11.80
N ASP A 281 -8.79 -1.60 12.81
CA ASP A 281 -8.47 -0.77 13.96
C ASP A 281 -7.51 0.39 13.63
N ARG A 282 -6.67 0.20 12.61
CA ARG A 282 -5.67 1.18 12.14
C ARG A 282 -6.05 1.84 10.82
N GLU A 283 -7.30 1.71 10.40
CA GLU A 283 -7.76 2.04 9.04
C GLU A 283 -7.44 3.48 8.63
N GLY A 284 -7.61 4.47 9.53
CA GLY A 284 -7.31 5.88 9.25
C GLY A 284 -5.83 6.14 8.93
N VAL A 285 -4.90 5.72 9.80
CA VAL A 285 -3.46 5.93 9.59
C VAL A 285 -2.97 5.17 8.38
N LEU A 286 -3.40 3.91 8.24
CA LEU A 286 -3.03 3.06 7.12
C LEU A 286 -3.49 3.65 5.78
N PHE A 287 -4.70 4.21 5.76
CA PHE A 287 -5.25 4.89 4.60
C PHE A 287 -4.45 6.16 4.24
N GLY A 288 -4.25 7.06 5.21
CA GLY A 288 -3.48 8.30 4.98
C GLY A 288 -2.06 8.03 4.49
N PHE A 289 -1.41 7.01 5.05
CA PHE A 289 -0.10 6.57 4.60
C PHE A 289 -0.14 6.03 3.17
N ALA A 290 -1.04 5.10 2.88
CA ALA A 290 -1.11 4.48 1.57
C ALA A 290 -1.54 5.44 0.46
N VAL A 291 -2.38 6.45 0.74
CA VAL A 291 -2.76 7.47 -0.25
C VAL A 291 -1.55 8.29 -0.70
N GLY A 292 -0.66 8.67 0.22
CA GLY A 292 0.56 9.41 -0.13
C GLY A 292 1.43 8.62 -1.11
N PHE A 293 1.70 7.35 -0.80
CA PHE A 293 2.46 6.48 -1.71
C PHE A 293 1.69 6.16 -3.00
N TYR A 294 0.37 6.03 -2.96
CA TYR A 294 -0.43 5.81 -4.16
C TYR A 294 -0.25 6.91 -5.20
N ILE A 295 -0.21 8.18 -4.76
CA ILE A 295 0.03 9.32 -5.65
C ILE A 295 1.44 9.26 -6.23
N ILE A 296 2.44 8.97 -5.40
CA ILE A 296 3.85 8.87 -5.79
C ILE A 296 4.08 7.73 -6.81
N LEU A 297 3.49 6.55 -6.57
CA LEU A 297 3.66 5.36 -7.40
C LEU A 297 3.04 5.46 -8.79
N ARG A 298 2.16 6.45 -9.02
CA ARG A 298 1.59 6.70 -10.35
C ARG A 298 2.59 7.33 -11.32
N ILE A 299 3.77 7.76 -10.86
CA ILE A 299 4.84 8.24 -11.72
C ILE A 299 5.43 7.03 -12.47
N PRO A 300 5.20 6.89 -13.80
CA PRO A 300 5.34 5.60 -14.49
C PRO A 300 6.75 5.02 -14.50
N ILE A 301 7.76 5.87 -14.65
CA ILE A 301 9.17 5.43 -14.84
C ILE A 301 9.80 5.00 -13.51
N LEU A 302 9.37 5.61 -12.40
CA LEU A 302 9.95 5.38 -11.07
C LEU A 302 9.07 4.49 -10.19
N GLY A 303 7.89 4.08 -10.62
CA GLY A 303 6.90 3.37 -9.81
C GLY A 303 7.44 2.16 -9.03
N VAL A 304 8.27 1.32 -9.66
CA VAL A 304 8.83 0.12 -9.00
C VAL A 304 9.90 0.48 -7.97
N LEU A 305 10.77 1.46 -8.27
CA LEU A 305 11.76 1.96 -7.32
C LEU A 305 11.07 2.64 -6.13
N LEU A 306 10.08 3.48 -6.42
CA LEU A 306 9.23 4.15 -5.43
C LEU A 306 8.46 3.13 -4.58
N TYR A 307 8.11 1.97 -5.14
CA TYR A 307 7.52 0.88 -4.38
C TYR A 307 8.52 0.29 -3.37
N GLY A 308 9.79 0.12 -3.75
CA GLY A 308 10.85 -0.23 -2.80
C GLY A 308 10.97 0.78 -1.65
N ILE A 309 10.88 2.07 -1.96
CA ILE A 309 10.89 3.13 -0.94
C ILE A 309 9.63 3.09 -0.06
N ALA A 310 8.48 2.76 -0.65
CA ALA A 310 7.23 2.56 0.09
C ALA A 310 7.33 1.37 1.06
N GLU A 311 7.92 0.25 0.65
CA GLU A 311 8.21 -0.91 1.51
C GLU A 311 9.17 -0.52 2.64
N ALA A 312 10.26 0.16 2.32
CA ALA A 312 11.21 0.67 3.31
C ALA A 312 10.54 1.63 4.31
N SER A 313 9.66 2.53 3.85
CA SER A 313 8.90 3.44 4.71
C SER A 313 7.87 2.70 5.55
N THR A 314 7.31 1.60 5.03
CA THR A 314 6.35 0.76 5.76
C THR A 314 7.03 0.05 6.93
N ALA A 315 8.30 -0.34 6.80
CA ALA A 315 9.07 -0.86 7.93
C ALA A 315 9.11 0.15 9.09
N TYR A 316 9.40 1.42 8.80
CA TYR A 316 9.35 2.49 9.81
C TYR A 316 7.95 2.63 10.41
N LEU A 317 6.91 2.67 9.58
CA LEU A 317 5.53 2.76 10.03
C LEU A 317 5.15 1.62 10.99
N VAL A 318 5.51 0.37 10.67
CA VAL A 318 5.24 -0.80 11.52
C VAL A 318 5.78 -0.56 12.92
N THR A 319 7.00 -0.02 13.06
CA THR A 319 7.58 0.29 14.37
C THR A 319 6.82 1.35 15.19
N LYS A 320 5.87 2.07 14.58
CA LYS A 320 5.04 3.10 15.21
C LYS A 320 3.64 2.63 15.57
N ILE A 321 3.10 1.70 14.80
CA ILE A 321 1.70 1.28 14.91
C ILE A 321 1.53 -0.13 15.48
N THR A 322 2.63 -0.89 15.64
CA THR A 322 2.64 -2.19 16.30
C THR A 322 3.71 -2.22 17.38
N ASP A 323 3.55 -3.12 18.34
CA ASP A 323 4.62 -3.44 19.30
C ASP A 323 5.68 -4.34 18.65
N PRO A 324 6.92 -4.38 19.18
CA PRO A 324 7.94 -5.28 18.68
C PRO A 324 7.51 -6.73 18.91
N PRO A 325 7.62 -7.62 17.90
CA PRO A 325 7.30 -9.01 18.10
C PRO A 325 8.28 -9.66 19.08
N PRO A 326 7.82 -10.51 20.01
CA PRO A 326 8.71 -11.27 20.89
C PRO A 326 9.49 -12.32 20.08
N PRO A 327 10.52 -12.95 20.64
CA PRO A 327 11.16 -14.11 20.02
C PRO A 327 10.12 -15.20 19.68
N PRO A 328 10.32 -16.01 18.62
CA PRO A 328 9.34 -17.01 18.18
C PRO A 328 8.90 -17.99 19.28
N ALA A 329 9.78 -18.30 20.23
CA ALA A 329 9.50 -19.16 21.38
C ALA A 329 8.38 -18.61 22.29
N TYR A 330 8.20 -17.29 22.34
CA TYR A 330 7.19 -16.59 23.15
C TYR A 330 6.16 -15.85 22.28
N SER A 331 5.96 -16.32 21.04
CA SER A 331 5.07 -15.67 20.07
C SER A 331 3.59 -16.00 20.25
N GLU A 332 3.26 -16.95 21.14
CA GLU A 332 1.89 -17.35 21.42
C GLU A 332 1.11 -16.19 22.07
N GLY A 333 -0.12 -15.96 21.60
CA GLY A 333 -0.96 -14.84 22.06
C GLY A 333 -0.55 -13.44 21.61
N PHE A 334 0.66 -13.24 21.07
CA PHE A 334 1.12 -11.91 20.62
C PHE A 334 0.21 -11.29 19.56
N ALA A 335 -0.20 -12.09 18.57
CA ALA A 335 -1.08 -11.62 17.48
C ALA A 335 -2.43 -11.11 17.99
N GLU A 336 -2.94 -11.69 19.09
CA GLU A 336 -4.19 -11.28 19.72
C GLU A 336 -4.05 -9.94 20.45
N GLY A 337 -2.96 -9.75 21.19
CA GLY A 337 -2.62 -8.48 21.82
C GLY A 337 -2.46 -7.33 20.82
N GLN A 338 -2.03 -7.63 19.59
CA GLN A 338 -1.84 -6.61 18.54
C GLN A 338 -3.13 -6.20 17.81
N ILE A 339 -4.26 -6.88 17.99
CA ILE A 339 -5.51 -6.57 17.29
C ILE A 339 -5.95 -5.13 17.57
N THR A 340 -5.91 -4.73 18.84
CA THR A 340 -6.26 -3.37 19.29
C THR A 340 -5.02 -2.48 19.32
N TRP A 341 -5.15 -1.26 18.81
CA TRP A 341 -4.10 -0.27 18.80
C TRP A 341 -4.13 0.53 20.11
N THR A 342 -3.51 -0.04 21.14
CA THR A 342 -3.49 0.51 22.50
C THR A 342 -2.91 1.92 22.56
N ASN A 343 -1.92 2.22 21.69
CA ASN A 343 -1.13 3.45 21.78
C ASN A 343 -1.65 4.55 20.85
N LYS A 344 -2.82 4.36 20.24
CA LYS A 344 -3.42 5.29 19.26
C LYS A 344 -3.48 6.72 19.78
N HIS A 345 -4.02 6.91 20.98
CA HIS A 345 -4.25 8.24 21.56
C HIS A 345 -2.94 9.01 21.84
N LEU A 346 -1.89 8.32 22.30
CA LEU A 346 -0.56 8.91 22.50
C LEU A 346 0.07 9.29 21.16
N PHE A 347 0.03 8.36 20.20
CA PHE A 347 0.57 8.56 18.86
C PHE A 347 -0.02 9.78 18.15
N LEU A 348 -1.35 9.99 18.25
CA LEU A 348 -2.01 11.12 17.59
C LEU A 348 -1.62 12.48 18.19
N LYS A 349 -1.25 12.53 19.48
CA LYS A 349 -0.95 13.77 20.23
C LYS A 349 0.52 14.19 20.18
N LEU A 350 1.46 13.29 19.90
CA LEU A 350 2.90 13.57 19.93
C LEU A 350 3.37 14.46 18.77
N PRO A 351 4.32 15.38 18.98
CA PRO A 351 5.00 16.07 17.87
C PRO A 351 5.81 15.07 17.03
N LEU A 352 5.96 15.35 15.73
CA LEU A 352 6.55 14.43 14.74
C LEU A 352 7.97 13.99 15.10
N ASP A 353 8.76 14.87 15.72
CA ASP A 353 10.14 14.59 16.13
C ASP A 353 10.25 13.63 17.33
N SER A 354 9.13 13.42 18.02
CA SER A 354 9.00 12.61 19.25
C SER A 354 8.20 11.31 19.04
N LEU A 355 7.96 10.91 17.79
CA LEU A 355 7.20 9.69 17.47
C LEU A 355 7.88 8.38 17.91
N ASP A 356 9.09 8.42 18.46
CA ASP A 356 9.81 7.26 19.00
C ASP A 356 9.37 6.87 20.43
N PHE A 357 8.76 7.80 21.19
CA PHE A 357 8.38 7.61 22.59
C PHE A 357 7.11 6.77 22.91
N PRO A 358 6.07 6.66 22.05
CA PRO A 358 4.78 6.10 22.48
C PRO A 358 4.79 4.59 22.73
N THR A 359 5.77 3.83 22.23
CA THR A 359 5.84 2.37 22.45
C THR A 359 6.18 2.01 23.90
N ILE A 360 6.79 2.94 24.67
CA ILE A 360 7.30 2.67 26.03
C ILE A 360 6.26 2.99 27.11
N ARG A 361 5.69 4.21 27.11
CA ARG A 361 4.77 4.67 28.19
C ARG A 361 3.45 3.91 28.28
N ALA A 362 2.97 3.33 27.19
CA ALA A 362 1.76 2.52 27.22
C ALA A 362 1.92 1.20 28.00
N ARG A 363 3.17 0.75 28.20
CA ARG A 363 3.52 -0.41 29.03
C ARG A 363 3.52 -0.06 30.52
N GLU A 364 3.98 1.14 30.87
CA GLU A 364 3.98 1.64 32.25
C GLU A 364 2.54 1.90 32.75
N GLY A 365 1.67 2.46 31.90
CA GLY A 365 0.27 2.70 32.25
C GLY A 365 -0.60 1.45 32.42
N LYS A 366 -0.09 0.25 32.07
CA LYS A 366 -0.76 -1.04 32.30
C LYS A 366 -0.16 -1.85 33.46
N ARG A 367 0.88 -1.35 34.13
CA ARG A 367 1.50 -2.00 35.30
C ARG A 367 1.27 -1.17 36.56
N THR A 368 0.02 -1.13 37.03
CA THR A 368 -0.34 -0.84 38.44
C THR A 368 -1.78 -1.29 38.66
N PRO A 369 -2.09 -1.88 39.83
CA PRO A 369 -2.14 -3.32 40.09
C PRO A 369 -3.36 -4.06 39.51
#